data_AF-A0A962X5C7-F1
#
_entry.id   AF-A0A962X5C7-F1
#
_cell.length_a   1.000
_cell.length_b   1.000
_cell.length_c   1.000
_cell.angle_alpha   90.00
_cell.angle_beta   90.00
_cell.angle_gamma   90.00
#
_symmetry.space_group_name_H-M   'P 1'
#
loop_
_entity.id
_entity.type
_entity.pdbx_description
1 polymer ?
#
loop_
_entity_poly.entity_id
_entity_poly.type
_entity_poly.pdbx_seq_one_letter_code
_entity_poly.pdbx_strand_id
1 'polypeptide(L)'
;MSTITEFSRSNLAFAGCLPLAWQELPVWPKPDELQHQEKTNLHILHILFALDIHAGDYGEDPSSVSSASELKRLDFKVGLLLEMIGHLFAYQQAIPPERPLILSASELHWRADAAPTANIPLRLELYCNLSYPRPLVLYAHAHEIISVENAYQIKATLQQPGEPLQEALERYIFLQHRRAIANQKGNSQR
;
A
#
# COMPACT_ATOMS: atom_id res chain seq x y z
N MET A 1 -18.87 -23.06 8.50
CA MET A 1 -17.94 -22.04 9.05
C MET A 1 -18.04 -20.84 8.13
N SER A 2 -19.07 -20.04 8.39
CA SER A 2 -19.69 -19.14 7.44
C SER A 2 -19.61 -17.73 7.99
N THR A 3 -18.80 -16.86 7.38
CA THR A 3 -18.95 -15.39 7.42
C THR A 3 -18.04 -14.77 6.36
N ILE A 4 -18.34 -15.04 5.09
CA ILE A 4 -17.86 -14.23 3.94
C ILE A 4 -19.07 -13.94 3.07
N THR A 5 -20.13 -13.34 3.61
CA THR A 5 -21.22 -12.84 2.76
C THR A 5 -22.04 -11.79 3.48
N GLU A 6 -21.67 -10.53 3.30
CA GLU A 6 -22.64 -9.42 3.27
C GLU A 6 -22.00 -8.26 2.49
N PHE A 7 -21.81 -8.49 1.19
CA PHE A 7 -21.37 -7.47 0.24
C PHE A 7 -22.60 -6.67 -0.21
N SER A 8 -22.82 -5.51 0.40
CA SER A 8 -23.79 -4.53 -0.08
C SER A 8 -23.06 -3.29 -0.61
N ARG A 9 -23.09 -3.14 -1.94
CA ARG A 9 -22.84 -1.97 -2.81
C ARG A 9 -21.63 -1.04 -2.61
N SER A 10 -20.80 -1.13 -1.57
CA SER A 10 -19.75 -0.13 -1.30
C SER A 10 -18.72 -0.63 -0.28
N ASN A 11 -17.66 -1.31 -0.73
CA ASN A 11 -16.30 -1.06 -0.22
C ASN A 11 -15.28 -1.85 -1.06
N LEU A 12 -14.54 -1.13 -1.90
CA LEU A 12 -13.35 -1.66 -2.53
C LEU A 12 -12.30 -1.90 -1.44
N ALA A 13 -11.95 -3.16 -1.17
CA ALA A 13 -10.97 -3.52 -0.16
C ALA A 13 -9.92 -4.49 -0.72
N PHE A 14 -8.68 -4.28 -0.32
CA PHE A 14 -7.55 -5.17 -0.61
C PHE A 14 -7.21 -5.96 0.64
N ALA A 15 -7.16 -7.30 0.52
CA ALA A 15 -6.67 -8.18 1.56
C ALA A 15 -5.34 -8.80 1.10
N GLY A 16 -4.29 -8.63 1.90
CA GLY A 16 -2.96 -9.13 1.58
C GLY A 16 -1.96 -8.93 2.72
N CYS A 17 -0.69 -9.23 2.44
CA CYS A 17 0.41 -8.97 3.37
C CYS A 17 1.21 -7.77 2.86
N LEU A 18 1.39 -6.76 3.70
CA LEU A 18 2.25 -5.61 3.42
C LEU A 18 3.07 -5.26 4.66
N PRO A 19 4.29 -4.71 4.51
CA PRO A 19 5.02 -4.14 5.62
C PRO A 19 4.24 -2.94 6.17
N LEU A 20 3.90 -3.02 7.45
CA LEU A 20 3.12 -2.02 8.16
C LEU A 20 3.81 -1.71 9.47
N ALA A 21 4.13 -0.45 9.73
CA ALA A 21 4.45 0.04 11.07
C ALA A 21 3.32 0.95 11.58
N TRP A 22 3.12 0.99 12.89
CA TRP A 22 2.24 1.95 13.53
C TRP A 22 2.92 2.55 14.75
N GLN A 23 2.60 3.81 15.03
CA GLN A 23 3.07 4.54 16.20
C GLN A 23 1.91 5.32 16.80
N GLU A 24 1.79 5.28 18.12
CA GLU A 24 0.88 6.16 18.85
C GLU A 24 1.41 7.59 18.81
N LEU A 25 0.53 8.52 18.46
CA LEU A 25 0.81 9.94 18.50
C LEU A 25 0.17 10.55 19.75
N PRO A 26 0.90 11.38 20.49
CA PRO A 26 0.34 12.06 21.66
C PRO A 26 -0.71 13.11 21.26
N VAL A 27 -0.60 13.68 20.05
CA VAL A 27 -1.47 14.73 19.54
C VAL A 27 -1.73 14.47 18.06
N TRP A 28 -2.97 14.72 17.63
CA TRP A 28 -3.34 14.66 16.22
C TRP A 28 -2.54 15.70 15.40
N PRO A 29 -2.01 15.35 14.21
CA PRO A 29 -1.22 16.29 13.41
C PRO A 29 -2.01 17.55 13.05
N LYS A 30 -1.30 18.67 12.91
CA LYS A 30 -1.93 19.94 12.52
C LYS A 30 -2.40 19.88 11.06
N PRO A 31 -3.41 20.67 10.67
CA PRO A 31 -3.92 20.69 9.29
C PRO A 31 -2.82 20.87 8.21
N ASP A 32 -1.81 21.71 8.46
CA ASP A 32 -0.70 21.93 7.53
C ASP A 32 0.17 20.67 7.34
N GLU A 33 0.39 19.92 8.43
CA GLU A 33 1.14 18.66 8.42
C GLU A 33 0.37 17.58 7.67
N LEU A 34 -0.97 17.51 7.87
CA LEU A 34 -1.84 16.61 7.14
C LEU A 34 -1.83 16.93 5.64
N GLN A 35 -1.90 18.21 5.26
CA GLN A 35 -1.89 18.61 3.85
C GLN A 35 -0.53 18.32 3.18
N HIS A 36 0.58 18.55 3.89
CA HIS A 36 1.90 18.19 3.40
C HIS A 36 2.04 16.68 3.22
N GLN A 37 1.54 15.90 4.19
CA GLN A 37 1.56 14.45 4.12
C GLN A 37 0.68 13.92 3.00
N GLU A 38 -0.49 14.52 2.76
CA GLU A 38 -1.39 14.17 1.66
C GLU A 38 -0.70 14.35 0.30
N LYS A 39 -0.07 15.51 0.07
CA LYS A 39 0.72 15.76 -1.15
C LYS A 39 1.83 14.73 -1.33
N THR A 40 2.48 14.35 -0.24
CA THR A 40 3.54 13.35 -0.22
C THR A 40 3.01 11.96 -0.58
N ASN A 41 1.90 11.54 0.01
CA ASN A 41 1.26 10.25 -0.27
C ASN A 41 0.77 10.19 -1.72
N LEU A 42 0.15 11.26 -2.23
CA LEU A 42 -0.30 11.34 -3.61
C LEU A 42 0.86 11.20 -4.59
N HIS A 43 1.98 11.88 -4.32
CA HIS A 43 3.19 11.75 -5.14
C HIS A 43 3.75 10.32 -5.13
N ILE A 44 3.78 9.66 -3.96
CA ILE A 44 4.18 8.25 -3.84
C ILE A 44 3.25 7.36 -4.69
N LEU A 45 1.93 7.51 -4.59
CA LEU A 45 0.98 6.73 -5.36
C LEU A 45 1.17 6.91 -6.88
N HIS A 46 1.42 8.14 -7.34
CA HIS A 46 1.73 8.39 -8.75
C HIS A 46 3.00 7.69 -9.21
N ILE A 47 4.07 7.71 -8.39
CA ILE A 47 5.29 6.95 -8.68
C ILE A 47 4.97 5.45 -8.74
N LEU A 48 4.23 4.92 -7.77
CA LEU A 48 3.84 3.51 -7.75
C LEU A 48 3.07 3.12 -9.01
N PHE A 49 2.13 3.95 -9.49
CA PHE A 49 1.43 3.71 -10.74
C PHE A 49 2.35 3.75 -11.96
N ALA A 50 3.29 4.68 -12.00
CA ALA A 50 4.28 4.72 -13.07
C ALA A 50 5.12 3.43 -13.08
N LEU A 51 5.62 2.99 -11.93
CA LEU A 51 6.38 1.73 -11.81
C LEU A 51 5.52 0.51 -12.22
N ASP A 52 4.23 0.54 -11.91
CA ASP A 52 3.29 -0.53 -12.26
C ASP A 52 3.07 -0.68 -13.77
N ILE A 53 3.06 0.43 -14.50
CA ILE A 53 2.88 0.45 -15.96
C ILE A 53 4.06 -0.26 -16.64
N HIS A 54 5.29 -0.03 -16.18
CA HIS A 54 6.49 -0.64 -16.76
C HIS A 54 6.60 -2.15 -16.47
N ALA A 55 5.96 -2.65 -15.41
CA ALA A 55 5.92 -4.09 -15.12
C ALA A 55 4.95 -4.87 -16.03
N GLY A 56 3.99 -4.19 -16.68
CA GLY A 56 2.93 -4.81 -17.48
C GLY A 56 3.14 -4.80 -19.00
N ASP A 57 4.16 -4.11 -19.51
CA ASP A 57 4.35 -3.86 -20.95
C ASP A 57 5.42 -4.75 -21.63
N TYR A 58 5.76 -5.89 -21.02
CA TYR A 58 6.57 -6.94 -21.68
C TYR A 58 5.71 -7.82 -22.61
N GLY A 59 4.78 -7.20 -23.34
CA GLY A 59 4.03 -7.80 -24.45
C GLY A 59 4.64 -7.37 -25.78
N GLU A 60 5.11 -8.33 -26.56
CA GLU A 60 5.83 -8.15 -27.82
C GLU A 60 5.09 -7.26 -28.84
N ASP A 61 5.76 -6.21 -29.33
CA ASP A 61 5.41 -5.57 -30.61
C ASP A 61 6.69 -5.36 -31.44
N PRO A 62 6.90 -6.12 -32.54
CA PRO A 62 8.19 -6.21 -33.24
C PRO A 62 8.44 -5.10 -34.29
N SER A 63 7.66 -4.02 -34.32
CA SER A 63 7.71 -3.01 -35.40
C SER A 63 8.36 -1.65 -35.04
N SER A 64 8.85 -1.47 -33.81
CA SER A 64 9.43 -0.18 -33.33
C SER A 64 10.95 -0.24 -33.01
N VAL A 65 11.70 -1.08 -33.72
CA VAL A 65 12.95 -1.69 -33.22
C VAL A 65 14.16 -0.75 -33.03
N SER A 66 14.23 0.44 -33.64
CA SER A 66 15.39 1.34 -33.43
C SER A 66 15.21 2.36 -32.31
N SER A 67 14.11 3.11 -32.27
CA SER A 67 13.84 4.08 -31.20
C SER A 67 13.37 3.43 -29.90
N ALA A 68 12.68 2.28 -30.00
CA ALA A 68 12.27 1.52 -28.81
C ALA A 68 13.45 0.80 -28.16
N SER A 69 14.54 0.50 -28.87
CA SER A 69 15.72 -0.13 -28.26
C SER A 69 16.48 0.83 -27.35
N GLU A 70 16.62 2.10 -27.73
CA GLU A 70 17.26 3.10 -26.86
C GLU A 70 16.36 3.46 -25.68
N LEU A 71 15.05 3.56 -25.91
CA LEU A 71 14.08 3.77 -24.85
C LEU A 71 14.03 2.57 -23.89
N LYS A 72 14.00 1.33 -24.37
CA LYS A 72 14.08 0.11 -23.54
C LYS A 72 15.39 0.02 -22.78
N ARG A 73 16.51 0.45 -23.36
CA ARG A 73 17.80 0.45 -22.67
C ARG A 73 17.88 1.57 -21.62
N LEU A 74 17.23 2.71 -21.86
CA LEU A 74 17.05 3.76 -20.86
C LEU A 74 16.15 3.29 -19.74
N ASP A 75 15.02 2.65 -20.07
CA ASP A 75 14.06 2.09 -19.12
C ASP A 75 14.69 1.01 -18.25
N PHE A 76 15.51 0.13 -18.83
CA PHE A 76 16.32 -0.83 -18.09
C PHE A 76 17.34 -0.16 -17.15
N LYS A 77 18.02 0.91 -17.60
CA LYS A 77 18.96 1.66 -16.73
C LYS A 77 18.23 2.38 -15.60
N VAL A 78 17.04 2.93 -15.86
CA VAL A 78 16.19 3.57 -14.86
C VAL A 78 15.68 2.52 -13.86
N GLY A 79 15.21 1.37 -14.34
CA GLY A 79 14.84 0.22 -13.51
C GLY A 79 15.98 -0.26 -12.63
N LEU A 80 17.19 -0.42 -13.17
CA LEU A 80 18.37 -0.83 -12.41
C LEU A 80 18.80 0.22 -11.39
N LEU A 81 18.75 1.51 -11.73
CA LEU A 81 19.02 2.59 -10.78
C LEU A 81 17.97 2.63 -9.66
N LEU A 82 16.69 2.42 -9.98
CA LEU A 82 15.61 2.29 -9.00
C LEU A 82 15.81 1.08 -8.10
N GLU A 83 16.23 -0.07 -8.64
CA GLU A 83 16.53 -1.27 -7.87
C GLU A 83 17.73 -1.05 -6.95
N MET A 84 18.82 -0.46 -7.44
CA MET A 84 20.02 -0.17 -6.65
C MET A 84 19.75 0.87 -5.56
N ILE A 85 18.99 1.92 -5.86
CA ILE A 85 18.57 2.92 -4.87
C ILE A 85 17.59 2.28 -3.88
N GLY A 86 16.67 1.43 -4.35
CA GLY A 86 15.76 0.65 -3.52
C GLY A 86 16.52 -0.23 -2.53
N HIS A 87 17.56 -0.94 -2.97
CA HIS A 87 18.43 -1.72 -2.09
C HIS A 87 19.21 -0.84 -1.08
N LEU A 88 19.78 0.29 -1.51
CA LEU A 88 20.49 1.20 -0.60
C LEU A 88 19.54 1.82 0.45
N PHE A 89 18.32 2.14 0.05
CA PHE A 89 17.31 2.74 0.92
C PHE A 89 16.70 1.70 1.87
N ALA A 90 16.43 0.48 1.38
CA ALA A 90 16.01 -0.65 2.21
C ALA A 90 17.09 -1.10 3.21
N TYR A 91 18.38 -0.95 2.88
CA TYR A 91 19.46 -1.25 3.81
C TYR A 91 19.59 -0.19 4.92
N GLN A 92 19.25 1.07 4.63
CA GLN A 92 19.24 2.14 5.63
C GLN A 92 17.94 2.22 6.45
N GLN A 93 16.82 1.71 5.90
CA GLN A 93 15.55 1.69 6.59
C GLN A 93 15.31 0.33 7.26
N ALA A 94 15.00 0.35 8.55
CA ALA A 94 14.43 -0.82 9.22
C ALA A 94 13.00 -1.05 8.72
N ILE A 95 12.85 -1.63 7.51
CA ILE A 95 11.54 -1.98 6.94
C ILE A 95 10.82 -2.89 7.95
N PRO A 96 9.59 -2.54 8.36
CA PRO A 96 8.84 -3.34 9.33
C PRO A 96 8.51 -4.73 8.78
N PRO A 97 8.19 -5.71 9.64
CA PRO A 97 7.74 -7.01 9.17
C PRO A 97 6.43 -6.90 8.38
N GLU A 98 6.27 -7.75 7.37
CA GLU A 98 5.00 -7.91 6.66
C GLU A 98 3.93 -8.46 7.60
N ARG A 99 2.72 -7.89 7.49
CA ARG A 99 1.59 -8.29 8.31
C ARG A 99 0.35 -8.46 7.44
N PRO A 100 -0.50 -9.47 7.72
CA PRO A 100 -1.78 -9.61 7.06
C PRO A 100 -2.67 -8.42 7.44
N LEU A 101 -3.19 -7.75 6.43
CA LEU A 101 -4.05 -6.59 6.59
C LEU A 101 -5.17 -6.55 5.55
N ILE A 102 -6.21 -5.79 5.87
CA ILE A 102 -7.29 -5.43 4.95
C ILE A 102 -7.32 -3.91 4.88
N LEU A 103 -7.06 -3.37 3.70
CA LEU A 103 -7.05 -1.93 3.41
C LEU A 103 -8.27 -1.56 2.58
N SER A 104 -9.01 -0.56 3.04
CA SER A 104 -10.05 0.14 2.28
C SER A 104 -9.73 1.65 2.24
N ALA A 105 -10.52 2.43 1.51
CA ALA A 105 -10.33 3.88 1.45
C ALA A 105 -10.54 4.59 2.80
N SER A 106 -11.32 4.00 3.72
CA SER A 106 -11.69 4.63 5.00
C SER A 106 -11.24 3.86 6.23
N GLU A 107 -10.90 2.58 6.10
CA GLU A 107 -10.57 1.71 7.22
C GLU A 107 -9.34 0.85 6.91
N LEU A 108 -8.52 0.62 7.93
CA LEU A 108 -7.43 -0.34 7.91
C LEU A 108 -7.63 -1.36 9.05
N HIS A 109 -7.55 -2.64 8.70
CA HIS A 109 -7.58 -3.74 9.65
C HIS A 109 -6.26 -4.50 9.59
N TRP A 110 -5.65 -4.79 10.73
CA TRP A 110 -4.43 -5.60 10.76
C TRP A 110 -4.34 -6.44 12.03
N ARG A 111 -3.49 -7.47 11.98
CA ARG A 111 -3.13 -8.29 13.14
C ARG A 111 -1.76 -7.86 13.68
N ALA A 112 -1.66 -7.74 15.00
CA ALA A 112 -0.45 -7.30 15.68
C ALA A 112 -0.22 -8.06 16.99
N ASP A 113 1.04 -8.23 17.40
CA ASP A 113 1.39 -8.84 18.69
C ASP A 113 1.12 -7.89 19.87
N ALA A 114 1.18 -6.58 19.61
CA ALA A 114 0.88 -5.54 20.58
C ALA A 114 -0.28 -4.67 20.09
N ALA A 115 -1.24 -4.40 20.98
CA ALA A 115 -2.32 -3.47 20.72
C ALA A 115 -1.89 -2.02 20.98
N PRO A 116 -2.27 -1.06 20.13
CA PRO A 116 -2.26 0.33 20.50
C PRO A 116 -3.34 0.60 21.56
N THR A 117 -3.26 1.75 22.22
CA THR A 117 -4.31 2.22 23.11
C THR A 117 -5.52 2.66 22.29
N ALA A 118 -6.71 2.20 22.68
CA ALA A 118 -7.96 2.54 22.00
C ALA A 118 -8.19 4.06 21.96
N ASN A 119 -8.72 4.56 20.85
CA ASN A 119 -9.02 5.97 20.58
C ASN A 119 -7.82 6.93 20.62
N ILE A 120 -6.58 6.43 20.63
CA ILE A 120 -5.39 7.27 20.46
C ILE A 120 -5.12 7.48 18.96
N PRO A 121 -4.72 8.71 18.55
CA PRO A 121 -4.19 8.97 17.22
C PRO A 121 -3.04 8.03 16.85
N LEU A 122 -3.12 7.43 15.67
CA LEU A 122 -2.10 6.55 15.13
C LEU A 122 -1.49 7.15 13.87
N ARG A 123 -0.17 7.02 13.76
CA ARG A 123 0.58 7.18 12.51
C ARG A 123 0.88 5.80 11.95
N LEU A 124 0.30 5.49 10.80
CA LEU A 124 0.43 4.23 10.09
C LEU A 124 1.39 4.42 8.92
N GLU A 125 2.44 3.61 8.83
CA GLU A 125 3.38 3.61 7.70
C GLU A 125 3.22 2.33 6.89
N LEU A 126 2.65 2.45 5.69
CA LEU A 126 2.35 1.33 4.82
C LEU A 126 3.29 1.30 3.61
N TYR A 127 4.12 0.27 3.50
CA TYR A 127 5.06 0.10 2.40
C TYR A 127 4.39 -0.67 1.26
N CYS A 128 4.00 0.06 0.21
CA CYS A 128 3.18 -0.49 -0.87
C CYS A 128 3.97 -1.24 -1.95
N ASN A 129 5.28 -1.03 -2.04
CA ASN A 129 6.19 -1.70 -2.97
C ASN A 129 7.62 -1.67 -2.41
N LEU A 130 8.27 -2.83 -2.27
CA LEU A 130 9.64 -2.91 -1.74
C LEU A 130 10.72 -2.39 -2.71
N SER A 131 10.44 -2.32 -4.01
CA SER A 131 11.33 -1.69 -5.01
C SER A 131 11.33 -0.15 -4.89
N TYR A 132 10.27 0.41 -4.29
CA TYR A 132 10.20 1.82 -3.92
C TYR A 132 9.83 1.93 -2.44
N PRO A 133 10.81 1.68 -1.53
CA PRO A 133 10.59 1.52 -0.10
C PRO A 133 10.31 2.86 0.61
N ARG A 134 9.29 3.58 0.14
CA ARG A 134 8.79 4.81 0.74
C ARG A 134 7.35 4.56 1.22
N PRO A 135 7.07 4.69 2.53
CA PRO A 135 5.75 4.36 3.03
C PRO A 135 4.72 5.43 2.68
N LEU A 136 3.47 5.00 2.47
CA LEU A 136 2.33 5.88 2.65
C LEU A 136 2.14 6.09 4.15
N VAL A 137 2.11 7.35 4.58
CA VAL A 137 1.88 7.69 5.99
C VAL A 137 0.43 8.12 6.13
N LEU A 138 -0.37 7.29 6.80
CA LEU A 138 -1.80 7.52 7.02
C LEU A 138 -2.03 7.79 8.52
N TYR A 139 -2.93 8.72 8.83
CA TYR A 139 -3.33 8.98 10.19
C TYR A 139 -4.69 8.33 10.46
N ALA A 140 -4.86 7.75 11.64
CA ALA A 140 -6.05 6.98 11.97
C ALA A 140 -6.34 7.02 13.46
N HIS A 141 -7.55 6.61 13.85
CA HIS A 141 -7.87 6.29 15.23
C HIS A 141 -8.23 4.80 15.32
N ALA A 142 -7.60 4.07 16.25
CA ALA A 142 -8.03 2.72 16.57
C ALA A 142 -9.37 2.77 17.33
N HIS A 143 -10.40 2.10 16.81
CA HIS A 143 -11.73 2.10 17.42
C HIS A 143 -12.10 0.74 18.00
N GLU A 144 -11.58 -0.34 17.42
CA GLU A 144 -11.88 -1.70 17.86
C GLU A 144 -10.59 -2.51 17.94
N ILE A 145 -10.35 -3.11 19.11
CA ILE A 145 -9.18 -3.93 19.40
C ILE A 145 -9.68 -5.20 20.06
N ILE A 146 -9.60 -6.31 19.33
CA ILE A 146 -10.07 -7.62 19.79
C ILE A 146 -8.84 -8.49 20.06
N SER A 147 -8.71 -9.00 21.29
CA SER A 147 -7.71 -10.01 21.61
C SER A 147 -8.13 -11.35 21.02
N VAL A 148 -7.29 -11.91 20.14
CA VAL A 148 -7.51 -13.19 19.47
C VAL A 148 -6.27 -14.06 19.67
N GLU A 149 -6.43 -15.08 20.50
CA GLU A 149 -5.38 -16.04 20.88
C GLU A 149 -4.18 -15.34 21.52
N ASN A 150 -3.11 -15.11 20.74
CA ASN A 150 -1.83 -14.50 21.15
C ASN A 150 -1.52 -13.23 20.34
N ALA A 151 -2.55 -12.59 19.79
CA ALA A 151 -2.43 -11.37 19.01
C ALA A 151 -3.68 -10.49 19.19
N TYR A 152 -3.63 -9.30 18.60
CA TYR A 152 -4.73 -8.36 18.55
C TYR A 152 -5.16 -8.15 17.10
N GLN A 153 -6.46 -8.23 16.86
CA GLN A 153 -7.07 -7.69 15.66
C GLN A 153 -7.44 -6.25 15.92
N ILE A 154 -6.88 -5.34 15.14
CA ILE A 154 -7.06 -3.90 15.30
C ILE A 154 -7.80 -3.39 14.07
N LYS A 155 -8.86 -2.62 14.31
CA LYS A 155 -9.57 -1.85 13.30
C LYS A 155 -9.36 -0.37 13.58
N ALA A 156 -8.83 0.35 12.59
CA ALA A 156 -8.66 1.79 12.65
C ALA A 156 -9.40 2.49 11.51
N THR A 157 -10.06 3.59 11.87
CA THR A 157 -10.67 4.50 10.91
C THR A 157 -9.62 5.49 10.46
N LEU A 158 -9.34 5.50 9.15
CA LEU A 158 -8.41 6.43 8.53
C LEU A 158 -9.00 7.84 8.53
N GLN A 159 -8.12 8.84 8.66
CA GLN A 159 -8.45 10.20 8.31
C GLN A 159 -8.91 10.23 6.86
N GLN A 160 -10.06 10.84 6.60
CA GLN A 160 -10.51 11.08 5.24
C GLN A 160 -9.52 12.01 4.52
N PRO A 161 -8.87 11.53 3.44
CA PRO A 161 -7.99 12.37 2.64
C PRO A 161 -8.83 13.30 1.75
N GLY A 162 -8.20 14.32 1.17
CA GLY A 162 -8.81 15.05 0.07
C GLY A 162 -9.10 14.17 -1.15
N GLU A 163 -10.05 14.61 -1.98
CA GLU A 163 -10.54 13.89 -3.17
C GLU A 163 -9.42 13.32 -4.06
N PRO A 164 -8.34 14.05 -4.40
CA PRO A 164 -7.28 13.50 -5.26
C PRO A 164 -6.54 12.31 -4.66
N LEU A 165 -6.25 12.36 -3.35
CA LEU A 165 -5.60 11.25 -2.66
C LEU A 165 -6.57 10.08 -2.44
N GLN A 166 -7.85 10.37 -2.21
CA GLN A 166 -8.87 9.32 -2.11
C GLN A 166 -8.97 8.51 -3.41
N GLU A 167 -9.13 9.19 -4.56
CA GLU A 167 -9.22 8.53 -5.87
C GLU A 167 -7.96 7.71 -6.18
N ALA A 168 -6.78 8.26 -5.88
CA ALA A 168 -5.52 7.54 -6.06
C ALA A 168 -5.46 6.30 -5.15
N LEU A 169 -5.86 6.41 -3.88
CA LEU A 169 -5.86 5.27 -2.97
C LEU A 169 -6.83 4.17 -3.43
N GLU A 170 -8.04 4.55 -3.85
CA GLU A 170 -9.02 3.61 -4.41
C GLU A 170 -8.48 2.92 -5.67
N ARG A 171 -7.86 3.67 -6.59
CA ARG A 171 -7.20 3.08 -7.76
C ARG A 171 -6.11 2.09 -7.36
N TYR A 172 -5.28 2.41 -6.37
CA TYR A 172 -4.26 1.50 -5.86
C TYR A 172 -4.87 0.21 -5.31
N ILE A 173 -5.89 0.33 -4.46
CA ILE A 173 -6.60 -0.83 -3.89
C ILE A 173 -7.18 -1.70 -5.01
N PHE A 174 -7.76 -1.09 -6.04
CA PHE A 174 -8.32 -1.81 -7.19
C PHE A 174 -7.25 -2.59 -7.95
N LEU A 175 -6.10 -1.97 -8.22
CA LEU A 175 -4.98 -2.62 -8.89
C LEU A 175 -4.45 -3.81 -8.09
N GLN A 176 -4.29 -3.66 -6.77
CA GLN A 176 -3.83 -4.75 -5.90
C GLN A 176 -4.87 -5.88 -5.81
N HIS A 177 -6.14 -5.55 -5.69
CA HIS A 177 -7.22 -6.53 -5.72
C HIS A 177 -7.24 -7.33 -7.04
N ARG A 178 -7.10 -6.65 -8.19
CA ARG A 178 -7.02 -7.31 -9.50
C ARG A 178 -5.82 -8.27 -9.60
N ARG A 179 -4.67 -7.88 -9.04
CA ARG A 179 -3.45 -8.71 -8.98
C ARG A 179 -3.63 -9.95 -8.12
N ALA A 180 -4.24 -9.80 -6.94
CA ALA A 180 -4.53 -10.92 -6.06
C ALA A 180 -5.40 -11.98 -6.77
N ILE A 181 -6.44 -11.55 -7.50
CA ILE A 181 -7.30 -12.46 -8.29
C ILE A 181 -6.53 -13.14 -9.41
N ALA A 182 -5.68 -12.41 -10.15
CA ALA A 182 -4.89 -13.00 -11.24
C ALA A 182 -3.92 -14.08 -10.72
N ASN A 183 -3.23 -13.82 -9.61
CA ASN A 183 -2.31 -14.76 -8.98
C ASN A 183 -3.02 -16.01 -8.45
N GLN A 184 -4.22 -15.87 -7.88
CA GLN A 184 -5.02 -17.01 -7.42
C GLN A 184 -5.45 -17.93 -8.58
N LYS A 185 -5.84 -17.35 -9.72
CA LYS A 185 -6.24 -18.14 -10.90
C LYS A 185 -5.06 -18.88 -11.54
N GLY A 186 -3.87 -18.27 -11.59
CA GLY A 186 -2.67 -18.90 -12.12
C GLY A 186 -2.16 -20.08 -11.27
N ASN A 187 -2.35 -20.02 -9.95
CA ASN A 187 -1.93 -21.08 -9.03
C ASN A 187 -2.89 -22.28 -8.99
N SER A 188 -4.12 -22.13 -9.52
CA SER A 188 -5.12 -23.21 -9.57
C SER A 188 -5.03 -24.08 -10.83
N GLN A 189 -4.12 -23.76 -11.76
CA GLN A 189 -3.89 -24.49 -13.02
C GLN A 189 -2.53 -25.21 -13.06
N ARG A 190 -1.88 -25.41 -11.90
CA ARG A 190 -0.65 -26.21 -11.77
C ARG A 190 -0.86 -27.40 -10.85
#